data_AF-B7ICP5-F1
#
_entry.id   AF-B7ICP5-F1
#
_cell.length_a   1.000
_cell.length_b   1.000
_cell.length_c   1.000
_cell.angle_alpha   90.00
_cell.angle_beta   90.00
_cell.angle_gamma   90.00
#
_symmetry.space_group_name_H-M   'P 1'
#
loop_
_entity.id
_entity.type
_entity.pdbx_description
1 polymer ?
#
loop_
_entity_poly.entity_id
_entity_poly.type
_entity_poly.pdbx_seq_one_letter_code
_entity_poly.pdbx_strand_id
1 'polypeptide(L)'
;MDEIKQLVDTAKKEIDNAEDLQQLNLIRVKYLGKKGLITSQMKKLKDLSQQERPKFGAVVNKAKSEVEDYLNNRMNELYRIEKQKKYEKLRVDVTLSGARKDRGHLHILTKIQKELEDIFISMGFEVVEGPEVEDTWHNFDALNTPEWHPARDVQDSFYFTDKILLRTHTSPVQVRTMLERKPPLAIISPGRVFRRDYDSTHLPMFTQMEVLYVDKNVTVKHLKYTLEEMARKVFGDSAKVRLKPSFFPFTEPSYEVDILFNGKWLEILGAGMVDPNVFKNVGYDPNEWSGFAFGLGLERIAMVKYGIRDIRDFIKNDVRFLENY
;
A
#
# COMPACT_ATOMS: atom_id res chain seq x y z
N MET A 1 8.53 -37.51 -71.27
CA MET A 1 9.03 -36.51 -70.29
C MET A 1 8.12 -35.29 -70.24
N ASP A 2 7.58 -34.83 -71.37
CA ASP A 2 6.64 -33.68 -71.42
C ASP A 2 5.33 -33.90 -70.65
N GLU A 3 4.78 -35.13 -70.65
CA GLU A 3 3.58 -35.48 -69.88
C GLU A 3 3.76 -35.24 -68.36
N ILE A 4 4.94 -35.56 -67.80
CA ILE A 4 5.23 -35.36 -66.37
C ILE A 4 5.36 -33.86 -66.06
N LYS A 5 5.98 -33.09 -66.96
CA LYS A 5 6.13 -31.64 -66.82
C LYS A 5 4.76 -30.94 -66.84
N GLN A 6 3.88 -31.33 -67.77
CA GLN A 6 2.50 -30.82 -67.82
C GLN A 6 1.72 -31.16 -66.55
N LEU A 7 1.90 -32.35 -65.97
CA LEU A 7 1.26 -32.73 -64.71
C LEU A 7 1.75 -31.87 -63.54
N VAL A 8 3.05 -31.57 -63.46
CA VAL A 8 3.63 -30.67 -62.44
C VAL A 8 3.10 -29.24 -62.60
N ASP A 9 3.10 -28.70 -63.82
CA ASP A 9 2.59 -27.34 -64.08
C ASP A 9 1.09 -27.22 -63.77
N THR A 10 0.31 -28.26 -64.08
CA THR A 10 -1.12 -28.32 -63.73
C THR A 10 -1.30 -28.41 -62.22
N ALA A 11 -0.52 -29.27 -61.54
CA ALA A 11 -0.56 -29.41 -60.09
C ALA A 11 -0.25 -28.08 -59.40
N LYS A 12 0.79 -27.35 -59.83
CA LYS A 12 1.13 -26.02 -59.30
C LYS A 12 -0.04 -25.04 -59.41
N LYS A 13 -0.67 -24.95 -60.59
CA LYS A 13 -1.86 -24.09 -60.78
C LYS A 13 -3.03 -24.46 -59.87
N GLU A 14 -3.31 -25.76 -59.71
CA GLU A 14 -4.38 -26.21 -58.81
C GLU A 14 -4.04 -25.91 -57.34
N ILE A 15 -2.77 -26.07 -56.94
CA ILE A 15 -2.28 -25.74 -55.59
C ILE A 15 -2.42 -24.25 -55.31
N ASP A 16 -2.03 -23.38 -56.26
CA ASP A 16 -2.15 -21.93 -56.12
C ASP A 16 -3.61 -21.49 -55.94
N ASN A 17 -4.54 -22.18 -56.61
CA ASN A 17 -5.97 -21.90 -56.54
C ASN A 17 -6.67 -22.55 -55.34
N ALA A 18 -5.98 -23.34 -54.51
CA ALA A 18 -6.58 -23.93 -53.33
C ALA A 18 -6.88 -22.84 -52.29
N GLU A 19 -8.14 -22.73 -51.87
CA GLU A 19 -8.63 -21.70 -50.95
C GLU A 19 -8.59 -22.12 -49.48
N ASP A 20 -8.54 -23.43 -49.21
CA ASP A 20 -8.54 -23.99 -47.87
C ASP A 20 -7.72 -25.29 -47.76
N LEU A 21 -7.47 -25.73 -46.52
CA LEU A 21 -6.69 -26.93 -46.23
C LEU A 21 -7.37 -28.22 -46.71
N GLN A 22 -8.70 -28.24 -46.85
CA GLN A 22 -9.44 -29.40 -47.34
C GLN A 22 -9.23 -29.56 -48.85
N GLN A 23 -9.36 -28.49 -49.62
CA GLN A 23 -9.06 -28.44 -51.05
C GLN A 23 -7.59 -28.81 -51.32
N LEU A 24 -6.66 -28.28 -50.53
CA LEU A 24 -5.24 -28.62 -50.66
C LEU A 24 -4.97 -30.10 -50.40
N ASN A 25 -5.65 -30.72 -49.43
CA ASN A 25 -5.53 -32.15 -49.16
C ASN A 25 -6.14 -33.01 -50.29
N LEU A 26 -7.24 -32.57 -50.92
CA LEU A 26 -7.80 -33.23 -52.10
C LEU A 26 -6.80 -33.22 -53.27
N ILE A 27 -6.13 -32.09 -53.49
CA ILE A 27 -5.08 -31.96 -54.52
C ILE A 27 -3.89 -32.87 -54.19
N ARG A 28 -3.45 -32.92 -52.93
CA ARG A 28 -2.41 -33.85 -52.47
C ARG A 28 -2.77 -35.31 -52.80
N VAL A 29 -4.01 -35.72 -52.51
CA VAL A 29 -4.48 -37.08 -52.83
C VAL A 29 -4.53 -37.33 -54.34
N LYS A 30 -5.01 -36.36 -55.12
CA LYS A 30 -5.11 -36.43 -56.59
C LYS A 30 -3.76 -36.64 -57.27
N TYR A 31 -2.71 -35.94 -56.85
CA TYR A 31 -1.39 -36.01 -57.50
C TYR A 31 -0.43 -37.00 -56.84
N LEU A 32 -0.36 -37.04 -55.50
CA LEU A 32 0.63 -37.78 -54.73
C LEU A 32 0.08 -39.01 -53.99
N GLY A 33 -1.24 -39.25 -54.02
CA GLY A 33 -1.86 -40.42 -53.38
C GLY A 33 -1.39 -41.75 -53.96
N LYS A 34 -1.81 -42.87 -53.34
CA LYS A 34 -1.44 -44.24 -53.78
C LYS A 34 -1.83 -44.55 -55.24
N LYS A 35 -2.89 -43.89 -55.74
CA LYS A 35 -3.35 -43.92 -57.14
C LYS A 35 -3.24 -42.56 -57.83
N GLY A 36 -2.44 -41.64 -57.28
CA GLY A 36 -2.33 -40.27 -57.77
C GLY A 36 -1.64 -40.19 -59.13
N LEU A 37 -1.91 -39.13 -59.88
CA LEU A 37 -1.47 -38.96 -61.27
C LEU A 37 0.05 -39.02 -61.45
N ILE A 38 0.83 -38.56 -60.48
CA ILE A 38 2.30 -38.61 -60.50
C ILE A 38 2.79 -39.98 -60.00
N THR A 39 2.20 -40.49 -58.91
CA THR A 39 2.52 -41.82 -58.36
C THR A 39 2.23 -42.95 -59.36
N SER A 40 1.20 -42.81 -60.21
CA SER A 40 0.88 -43.80 -61.25
C SER A 40 1.90 -43.85 -62.38
N GLN A 41 2.64 -42.77 -62.64
CA GLN A 41 3.70 -42.77 -63.66
C GLN A 41 4.84 -43.72 -63.29
N MET A 42 5.06 -43.98 -61.99
CA MET A 42 6.02 -45.00 -61.52
C MET A 42 5.67 -46.41 -61.98
N LYS A 43 4.40 -46.71 -62.32
CA LYS A 43 4.02 -48.03 -62.84
C LYS A 43 4.54 -48.28 -64.25
N LYS A 44 4.71 -47.22 -65.06
CA LYS A 44 5.26 -47.27 -66.42
C LYS A 44 6.76 -47.67 -66.43
N LEU A 45 7.44 -47.68 -65.28
CA LEU A 45 8.82 -48.17 -65.16
C LEU A 45 8.98 -49.65 -65.53
N LYS A 46 7.90 -50.46 -65.40
CA LYS A 46 7.91 -51.88 -65.75
C LYS A 46 8.16 -52.12 -67.25
N ASP A 47 7.71 -51.18 -68.09
CA ASP A 47 7.69 -51.31 -69.54
C ASP A 47 8.91 -50.66 -70.23
N LEU A 48 9.85 -50.10 -69.45
CA LEU A 48 11.05 -49.42 -69.95
C LEU A 48 12.29 -50.32 -69.96
N SER A 49 13.22 -50.04 -70.88
CA SER A 49 14.51 -50.74 -71.00
C SER A 49 15.42 -50.50 -69.78
N GLN A 50 16.37 -51.42 -69.52
CA GLN A 50 17.25 -51.36 -68.34
C GLN A 50 18.11 -50.08 -68.28
N GLN A 51 18.40 -49.45 -69.41
CA GLN A 51 19.16 -48.20 -69.51
C GLN A 51 18.30 -46.93 -69.29
N GLU A 52 16.99 -46.99 -69.54
CA GLU A 52 16.08 -45.83 -69.44
C GLU A 52 15.36 -45.74 -68.08
N ARG A 53 15.24 -46.87 -67.37
CA ARG A 53 14.62 -46.94 -66.03
C ARG A 53 15.20 -45.94 -65.01
N PRO A 54 16.53 -45.77 -64.88
CA PRO A 54 17.10 -44.82 -63.91
C PRO A 54 16.78 -43.37 -64.24
N LYS A 55 16.84 -42.99 -65.53
CA LYS A 55 16.56 -41.62 -65.99
C LYS A 55 15.09 -41.25 -65.79
N PHE A 56 14.17 -42.16 -66.13
CA PHE A 56 12.74 -41.93 -65.95
C PHE A 56 12.34 -41.88 -64.48
N GLY A 57 12.88 -42.78 -63.64
CA GLY A 57 12.64 -42.77 -62.19
C GLY A 57 13.12 -41.48 -61.50
N ALA A 58 14.28 -40.96 -61.91
CA ALA A 58 14.79 -39.67 -61.40
C ALA A 58 13.85 -38.50 -61.75
N VAL A 59 13.30 -38.47 -62.96
CA VAL A 59 12.35 -37.43 -63.40
C VAL A 59 11.05 -37.49 -62.60
N VAL A 60 10.49 -38.69 -62.36
CA VAL A 60 9.26 -38.85 -61.58
C VAL A 60 9.48 -38.50 -60.10
N ASN A 61 10.60 -38.91 -59.51
CA ASN A 61 10.94 -38.55 -58.13
C ASN A 61 11.16 -37.04 -57.96
N LYS A 62 11.81 -36.39 -58.94
CA LYS A 62 11.96 -34.93 -58.95
C LYS A 62 10.60 -34.22 -59.02
N ALA A 63 9.73 -34.65 -59.94
CA ALA A 63 8.37 -34.12 -60.06
C ALA A 63 7.54 -34.31 -58.79
N LYS A 64 7.70 -35.46 -58.11
CA LYS A 64 7.07 -35.74 -56.82
C LYS A 64 7.55 -34.76 -55.74
N SER A 65 8.86 -34.61 -55.58
CA SER A 65 9.46 -33.68 -54.61
C SER A 65 9.00 -32.25 -54.87
N GLU A 66 9.02 -31.82 -56.14
CA GLU A 66 8.65 -30.46 -56.52
C GLU A 66 7.20 -30.13 -56.19
N VAL A 67 6.27 -31.07 -56.43
CA VAL A 67 4.85 -30.89 -56.06
C VAL A 67 4.64 -30.98 -54.56
N GLU A 68 5.39 -31.83 -53.85
CA GLU A 68 5.36 -31.95 -52.39
C GLU A 68 5.83 -30.65 -51.71
N ASP A 69 6.93 -30.07 -52.19
CA ASP A 69 7.45 -28.78 -51.73
C ASP A 69 6.42 -27.66 -51.98
N TYR A 70 5.79 -27.65 -53.16
CA TYR A 70 4.77 -26.65 -53.50
C TYR A 70 3.51 -26.77 -52.63
N LEU A 71 3.06 -28.00 -52.35
CA LEU A 71 1.97 -28.28 -51.42
C LEU A 71 2.31 -27.80 -50.00
N ASN A 72 3.52 -28.08 -49.51
CA ASN A 72 3.96 -27.67 -48.18
C ASN A 72 4.01 -26.15 -48.05
N ASN A 73 4.51 -25.46 -49.07
CA ASN A 73 4.55 -23.99 -49.11
C ASN A 73 3.13 -23.39 -49.05
N ARG A 74 2.21 -23.87 -49.90
CA ARG A 74 0.82 -23.40 -49.90
C ARG A 74 0.10 -23.72 -48.59
N MET A 75 0.36 -24.89 -48.02
CA MET A 75 -0.19 -25.31 -46.72
C MET A 75 0.21 -24.31 -45.63
N ASN A 76 1.50 -23.97 -45.55
CA ASN A 76 2.02 -22.99 -44.57
C ASN A 76 1.40 -21.60 -44.77
N GLU A 77 1.20 -21.18 -46.01
CA GLU A 77 0.53 -19.92 -46.33
C GLU A 77 -0.93 -19.90 -45.85
N LEU A 78 -1.72 -20.94 -46.18
CA LEU A 78 -3.11 -21.06 -45.75
C LEU A 78 -3.23 -21.11 -44.22
N TYR A 79 -2.33 -21.83 -43.54
CA TYR A 79 -2.26 -21.82 -42.06
C TYR A 79 -2.00 -20.41 -41.51
N ARG A 80 -1.10 -19.63 -42.12
CA ARG A 80 -0.83 -18.25 -41.68
C ARG A 80 -2.05 -17.36 -41.85
N ILE A 81 -2.78 -17.49 -42.96
CA ILE A 81 -4.00 -16.73 -43.23
C ILE A 81 -5.09 -17.07 -42.22
N GLU A 82 -5.34 -18.35 -41.97
CA GLU A 82 -6.35 -18.80 -41.00
C GLU A 82 -6.02 -18.33 -39.58
N LYS A 83 -4.74 -18.44 -39.19
CA LYS A 83 -4.24 -17.96 -37.91
C LYS A 83 -4.42 -16.45 -37.74
N GLN A 84 -4.12 -15.66 -38.78
CA GLN A 84 -4.33 -14.21 -38.77
C GLN A 84 -5.80 -13.84 -38.61
N LYS A 85 -6.71 -14.49 -39.37
CA LYS A 85 -8.16 -14.31 -39.22
C LYS A 85 -8.64 -14.62 -37.80
N LYS A 86 -8.11 -15.68 -37.19
CA LYS A 86 -8.41 -16.05 -35.80
C LYS A 86 -7.94 -14.96 -34.82
N TYR A 87 -6.74 -14.40 -35.03
CA TYR A 87 -6.24 -13.30 -34.20
C TYR A 87 -7.05 -12.03 -34.36
N GLU A 88 -7.46 -11.67 -35.56
CA GLU A 88 -8.33 -10.51 -35.79
C GLU A 88 -9.70 -10.68 -35.13
N LYS A 89 -10.28 -11.89 -35.17
CA LYS A 89 -11.53 -12.21 -34.48
C LYS A 89 -11.39 -12.15 -32.95
N LEU A 90 -10.21 -12.49 -32.41
CA LEU A 90 -9.90 -12.45 -30.99
C LEU A 90 -9.31 -11.10 -30.54
N ARG A 91 -9.23 -10.12 -31.45
CA ARG A 91 -8.69 -8.80 -31.12
C ARG A 91 -9.65 -8.11 -30.16
N VAL A 92 -9.15 -7.82 -28.97
CA VAL A 92 -9.83 -7.03 -27.95
C VAL A 92 -9.08 -5.73 -27.73
N ASP A 93 -9.79 -4.72 -27.27
CA ASP A 93 -9.16 -3.49 -26.80
C ASP A 93 -8.61 -3.72 -25.39
N VAL A 94 -7.29 -3.85 -25.29
CA VAL A 94 -6.57 -4.06 -24.03
C VAL A 94 -6.52 -2.81 -23.14
N THR A 95 -6.98 -1.66 -23.64
CA THR A 95 -7.04 -0.40 -22.88
C THR A 95 -8.37 -0.21 -22.17
N LEU A 96 -9.39 -1.03 -22.49
CA LEU A 96 -10.67 -1.00 -21.79
C LEU A 96 -10.47 -1.32 -20.30
N SER A 97 -11.15 -0.54 -19.45
CA SER A 97 -11.19 -0.81 -18.02
C SER A 97 -11.82 -2.18 -17.79
N GLY A 98 -11.07 -3.09 -17.17
CA GLY A 98 -11.58 -4.39 -16.75
C GLY A 98 -12.54 -4.28 -15.57
N ALA A 99 -13.21 -5.38 -15.23
CA ALA A 99 -14.00 -5.49 -14.00
C ALA A 99 -13.06 -5.49 -12.78
N ARG A 100 -12.68 -4.29 -12.31
CA ARG A 100 -11.89 -4.10 -11.10
C ARG A 100 -12.85 -3.85 -9.93
N LYS A 101 -12.51 -4.40 -8.77
CA LYS A 101 -13.14 -4.00 -7.50
C LYS A 101 -12.40 -2.78 -6.98
N ASP A 102 -13.14 -1.81 -6.48
CA ASP A 102 -12.55 -0.64 -5.84
C ASP A 102 -11.72 -1.08 -4.62
N ARG A 103 -10.52 -0.51 -4.50
CA ARG A 103 -9.67 -0.77 -3.34
C ARG A 103 -10.08 0.20 -2.24
N GLY A 104 -10.50 -0.34 -1.10
CA GLY A 104 -10.67 0.47 0.10
C GLY A 104 -9.34 1.08 0.53
N HIS A 105 -9.41 2.14 1.33
CA HIS A 105 -8.26 2.83 1.90
C HIS A 105 -8.49 3.05 3.40
N LEU A 106 -7.41 3.28 4.13
CA LEU A 106 -7.47 3.59 5.56
C LEU A 106 -7.99 5.02 5.77
N HIS A 107 -8.64 5.25 6.90
CA HIS A 107 -8.97 6.60 7.36
C HIS A 107 -7.69 7.42 7.56
N ILE A 108 -7.74 8.72 7.26
CA ILE A 108 -6.58 9.62 7.36
C ILE A 108 -5.95 9.64 8.76
N LEU A 109 -6.77 9.59 9.82
CA LEU A 109 -6.28 9.50 11.20
C LEU A 109 -5.55 8.18 11.47
N THR A 110 -6.02 7.07 10.91
CA THR A 110 -5.32 5.78 11.01
C THR A 110 -3.98 5.80 10.26
N LYS A 111 -3.90 6.50 9.13
CA LYS A 111 -2.64 6.68 8.39
C LYS A 111 -1.64 7.48 9.22
N ILE A 112 -2.07 8.62 9.79
CA ILE A 112 -1.24 9.44 10.67
C ILE A 112 -0.81 8.68 11.92
N GLN A 113 -1.73 7.94 12.56
CA GLN A 113 -1.40 7.13 13.73
C GLN A 113 -0.29 6.13 13.42
N LYS A 114 -0.46 5.35 12.33
CA LYS A 114 0.55 4.36 11.91
C LYS A 114 1.88 5.01 11.54
N GLU A 115 1.85 6.13 10.85
CA GLU A 115 3.07 6.89 10.52
C GLU A 115 3.82 7.31 11.79
N LEU A 116 3.11 7.84 12.79
CA LEU A 116 3.71 8.22 14.07
C LEU A 116 4.22 7.01 14.85
N GLU A 117 3.45 5.92 14.90
CA GLU A 117 3.87 4.65 15.50
C GLU A 117 5.18 4.15 14.86
N ASP A 118 5.24 4.08 13.53
CA ASP A 118 6.44 3.66 12.79
C ASP A 118 7.66 4.54 13.11
N ILE A 119 7.46 5.85 13.22
CA ILE A 119 8.52 6.81 13.60
C ILE A 119 9.08 6.47 14.98
N PHE A 120 8.22 6.34 15.99
CA PHE A 120 8.65 6.11 17.36
C PHE A 120 9.18 4.69 17.59
N ILE A 121 8.59 3.68 16.95
CA ILE A 121 9.11 2.31 16.94
C ILE A 121 10.53 2.29 16.35
N SER A 122 10.79 3.04 15.27
CA SER A 122 12.14 3.16 14.70
C SER A 122 13.16 3.80 15.65
N MET A 123 12.69 4.54 16.66
CA MET A 123 13.49 5.14 17.72
C MET A 123 13.58 4.25 18.98
N GLY A 124 12.96 3.07 18.98
CA GLY A 124 12.99 2.11 20.08
C GLY A 124 11.84 2.25 21.09
N PHE A 125 10.79 3.00 20.78
CA PHE A 125 9.60 3.09 21.63
C PHE A 125 8.66 1.90 21.42
N GLU A 126 7.98 1.49 22.49
CA GLU A 126 6.93 0.47 22.49
C GLU A 126 5.54 1.13 22.45
N VAL A 127 4.60 0.53 21.73
CA VAL A 127 3.19 0.95 21.76
C VAL A 127 2.50 0.29 22.96
N VAL A 128 1.89 1.10 23.81
CA VAL A 128 1.07 0.65 24.94
C VAL A 128 -0.35 1.19 24.82
N GLU A 129 -1.32 0.43 25.29
CA GLU A 129 -2.73 0.81 25.26
C GLU A 129 -3.32 0.70 26.67
N GLY A 130 -4.41 1.43 26.91
CA GLY A 130 -5.16 1.35 28.16
C GLY A 130 -6.62 1.75 27.96
N PRO A 131 -7.45 1.61 29.01
CA PRO A 131 -8.88 1.79 28.90
C PRO A 131 -9.26 3.24 28.59
N GLU A 132 -10.42 3.42 27.96
CA GLU A 132 -11.00 4.75 27.68
C GLU A 132 -11.81 5.30 28.86
N VAL A 133 -12.37 4.41 29.69
CA VAL A 133 -12.98 4.74 30.97
C VAL A 133 -11.92 4.61 32.05
N GLU A 134 -11.66 5.70 32.75
CA GLU A 134 -10.64 5.79 33.80
C GLU A 134 -11.24 6.24 35.13
N ASP A 135 -10.47 6.06 36.20
CA ASP A 135 -10.76 6.69 37.47
C ASP A 135 -10.05 8.04 37.61
N THR A 136 -10.51 8.88 38.55
CA THR A 136 -9.92 10.20 38.81
C THR A 136 -8.45 10.13 39.25
N TRP A 137 -8.04 9.01 39.85
CA TRP A 137 -6.68 8.84 40.34
C TRP A 137 -5.69 8.72 39.19
N HIS A 138 -5.95 7.83 38.23
CA HIS A 138 -5.10 7.67 37.05
C HIS A 138 -5.20 8.87 36.10
N ASN A 139 -6.40 9.45 35.94
CA ASN A 139 -6.61 10.57 35.03
C ASN A 139 -6.09 11.91 35.56
N PHE A 140 -5.99 12.11 36.88
CA PHE A 140 -5.61 13.40 37.41
C PHE A 140 -4.69 13.35 38.64
N ASP A 141 -5.04 12.58 39.69
CA ASP A 141 -4.31 12.66 40.98
C ASP A 141 -2.84 12.22 40.82
N ALA A 142 -2.62 11.08 40.16
CA ALA A 142 -1.28 10.55 39.90
C ALA A 142 -0.44 11.49 39.02
N LEU A 143 -1.10 12.32 38.20
CA LEU A 143 -0.52 13.31 37.30
C LEU A 143 -0.44 14.71 37.93
N ASN A 144 -0.39 14.77 39.26
CA ASN A 144 -0.20 16.00 40.02
C ASN A 144 -1.21 17.12 39.67
N THR A 145 -2.38 16.75 39.17
CA THR A 145 -3.42 17.70 38.76
C THR A 145 -4.38 17.86 39.93
N PRO A 146 -4.43 18.98 40.67
CA PRO A 146 -5.22 19.08 41.90
C PRO A 146 -6.74 19.13 41.67
N GLU A 147 -7.54 18.87 42.71
CA GLU A 147 -9.01 18.86 42.66
C GLU A 147 -9.62 20.16 42.10
N TRP A 148 -9.02 21.31 42.42
CA TRP A 148 -9.47 22.63 41.96
C TRP A 148 -9.07 22.96 40.52
N HIS A 149 -8.33 22.09 39.84
CA HIS A 149 -7.85 22.35 38.49
C HIS A 149 -9.01 22.37 37.48
N PRO A 150 -9.10 23.37 36.58
CA PRO A 150 -10.22 23.51 35.64
C PRO A 150 -10.53 22.24 34.83
N ALA A 151 -9.48 21.52 34.38
CA ALA A 151 -9.65 20.28 33.63
C ALA A 151 -10.47 19.18 34.36
N ARG A 152 -10.63 19.26 35.69
CA ARG A 152 -11.47 18.34 36.48
C ARG A 152 -12.93 18.75 36.52
N ASP A 153 -13.28 19.97 36.09
CA ASP A 153 -14.65 20.47 36.13
C ASP A 153 -15.59 19.59 35.28
N VAL A 154 -16.81 19.38 35.78
CA VAL A 154 -17.87 18.63 35.08
C VAL A 154 -18.30 19.31 33.77
N GLN A 155 -18.00 20.59 33.59
CA GLN A 155 -18.19 21.33 32.35
C GLN A 155 -17.19 20.93 31.27
N ASP A 156 -15.99 20.46 31.65
CA ASP A 156 -14.90 20.11 30.72
C ASP A 156 -14.74 18.59 30.52
N SER A 157 -15.11 17.79 31.52
CA SER A 157 -14.89 16.34 31.56
C SER A 157 -16.20 15.53 31.65
N PHE A 158 -16.22 14.35 31.00
CA PHE A 158 -17.39 13.45 31.01
C PHE A 158 -17.32 12.45 32.16
N TYR A 159 -17.99 12.75 33.27
CA TYR A 159 -18.10 11.86 34.44
C TYR A 159 -19.31 10.92 34.34
N PHE A 160 -19.11 9.66 34.72
CA PHE A 160 -20.19 8.70 35.00
C PHE A 160 -20.60 8.73 36.48
N THR A 161 -19.63 8.93 37.36
CA THR A 161 -19.78 9.11 38.81
C THR A 161 -18.68 10.06 39.28
N ASP A 162 -18.67 10.45 40.56
CA ASP A 162 -17.64 11.34 41.14
C ASP A 162 -16.20 10.82 40.97
N LYS A 163 -16.01 9.51 40.71
CA LYS A 163 -14.68 8.89 40.59
C LYS A 163 -14.38 8.26 39.24
N ILE A 164 -15.38 8.10 38.38
CA ILE A 164 -15.24 7.38 37.09
C ILE A 164 -15.63 8.31 35.96
N LEU A 165 -14.77 8.42 34.95
CA LEU A 165 -14.91 9.33 33.82
C LEU A 165 -14.39 8.72 32.52
N LEU A 166 -14.74 9.33 31.39
CA LEU A 166 -13.98 9.13 30.14
C LEU A 166 -12.67 9.91 30.23
N ARG A 167 -11.56 9.27 29.86
CA ARG A 167 -10.23 9.89 29.96
C ARG A 167 -10.12 11.14 29.09
N THR A 168 -9.48 12.18 29.61
CA THR A 168 -9.32 13.49 28.93
C THR A 168 -8.04 13.61 28.11
N HIS A 169 -7.13 12.67 28.34
CA HIS A 169 -5.84 12.48 27.70
C HIS A 169 -5.42 11.00 27.86
N THR A 170 -4.33 10.59 27.22
CA THR A 170 -3.80 9.22 27.26
C THR A 170 -2.73 9.00 28.34
N SER A 171 -2.38 10.04 29.11
CA SER A 171 -1.48 9.96 30.27
C SER A 171 -1.83 8.90 31.34
N PRO A 172 -3.09 8.49 31.58
CA PRO A 172 -3.40 7.37 32.48
C PRO A 172 -2.62 6.10 32.15
N VAL A 173 -2.40 5.84 30.85
CA VAL A 173 -1.66 4.66 30.38
C VAL A 173 -0.19 4.73 30.80
N GLN A 174 0.39 5.94 30.84
CA GLN A 174 1.75 6.15 31.34
C GLN A 174 1.84 5.85 32.83
N VAL A 175 0.89 6.33 33.63
CA VAL A 175 0.82 6.04 35.08
C VAL A 175 0.74 4.53 35.30
N ARG A 176 -0.18 3.84 34.62
CA ARG A 176 -0.32 2.38 34.70
C ARG A 176 0.97 1.66 34.32
N THR A 177 1.60 2.07 33.24
CA THR A 177 2.87 1.48 32.78
C THR A 177 3.97 1.68 33.82
N MET A 178 4.07 2.86 34.44
CA MET A 178 5.06 3.13 35.47
C MET A 178 4.82 2.38 36.78
N LEU A 179 3.57 2.07 37.12
CA LEU A 179 3.24 1.23 38.28
C LEU A 179 3.63 -0.24 38.07
N GLU A 180 3.49 -0.73 36.84
CA GLU A 180 3.71 -2.15 36.51
C GLU A 180 5.17 -2.47 36.17
N ARG A 181 5.89 -1.50 35.61
CA ARG A 181 7.25 -1.68 35.08
C ARG A 181 8.21 -0.75 35.80
N LYS A 182 9.50 -1.08 35.80
CA LYS A 182 10.57 -0.17 36.26
C LYS A 182 11.30 0.43 35.06
N PRO A 183 11.91 1.62 35.16
CA PRO A 183 12.71 2.19 34.09
C PRO A 183 13.92 1.31 33.73
N PRO A 184 14.47 1.43 32.51
CA PRO A 184 14.13 2.44 31.49
C PRO A 184 12.80 2.16 30.77
N LEU A 185 12.08 3.24 30.41
CA LEU A 185 10.83 3.18 29.66
C LEU A 185 10.92 4.09 28.42
N ALA A 186 10.51 3.57 27.28
CA ALA A 186 10.30 4.33 26.05
C ALA A 186 8.97 3.86 25.46
N ILE A 187 7.90 4.60 25.70
CA ILE A 187 6.54 4.18 25.32
C ILE A 187 5.80 5.28 24.58
N ILE A 188 4.91 4.86 23.69
CA ILE A 188 3.88 5.72 23.10
C ILE A 188 2.50 5.11 23.37
N SER A 189 1.53 5.98 23.61
CA SER A 189 0.16 5.61 23.94
C SER A 189 -0.82 6.32 23.01
N PRO A 190 -1.11 5.78 21.81
CA PRO A 190 -2.19 6.27 20.97
C PRO A 190 -3.55 5.89 21.56
N GLY A 191 -4.55 6.76 21.41
CA GLY A 191 -5.91 6.42 21.81
C GLY A 191 -6.91 7.56 21.74
N ARG A 192 -8.19 7.19 21.82
CA ARG A 192 -9.29 8.14 21.89
C ARG A 192 -9.36 8.80 23.26
N VAL A 193 -9.67 10.09 23.27
CA VAL A 193 -9.81 10.92 24.47
C VAL A 193 -11.05 11.80 24.32
N PHE A 194 -11.58 12.25 25.45
CA PHE A 194 -12.91 12.86 25.51
C PHE A 194 -12.89 14.16 26.30
N ARG A 195 -13.48 15.22 25.73
CA ARG A 195 -13.61 16.54 26.36
C ARG A 195 -14.94 17.15 25.99
N ARG A 196 -15.53 17.96 26.85
CA ARG A 196 -16.85 18.57 26.61
C ARG A 196 -16.77 19.85 25.78
N ASP A 197 -16.11 19.76 24.62
CA ASP A 197 -15.94 20.88 23.69
C ASP A 197 -16.32 20.47 22.26
N TYR A 198 -16.96 21.38 21.53
CA TYR A 198 -17.42 21.14 20.16
C TYR A 198 -17.53 22.42 19.34
N ASP A 199 -16.60 22.59 18.41
CA ASP A 199 -16.59 23.67 17.43
C ASP A 199 -15.90 23.23 16.11
N SER A 200 -15.40 24.16 15.31
CA SER A 200 -14.66 23.84 14.06
C SER A 200 -13.26 23.27 14.26
N THR A 201 -12.74 23.35 15.48
CA THR A 201 -11.38 22.98 15.90
C THR A 201 -11.36 21.96 17.05
N HIS A 202 -12.47 21.75 17.73
CA HIS A 202 -12.63 20.84 18.86
C HIS A 202 -13.73 19.82 18.59
N LEU A 203 -13.45 18.57 18.94
CA LEU A 203 -14.42 17.48 18.94
C LEU A 203 -14.55 16.92 20.35
N PRO A 204 -15.74 16.42 20.73
CA PRO A 204 -15.94 15.83 22.04
C PRO A 204 -15.21 14.50 22.21
N MET A 205 -14.89 13.85 21.09
CA MET A 205 -14.02 12.69 20.98
C MET A 205 -12.99 12.97 19.89
N PHE A 206 -11.72 12.85 20.23
CA PHE A 206 -10.60 12.99 19.30
C PHE A 206 -9.50 12.01 19.70
N THR A 207 -8.43 11.96 18.92
CA THR A 207 -7.37 10.98 19.09
C THR A 207 -6.08 11.67 19.50
N GLN A 208 -5.48 11.19 20.58
CA GLN A 208 -4.16 11.64 21.02
C GLN A 208 -3.16 10.50 20.94
N MET A 209 -1.90 10.87 20.79
CA MET A 209 -0.78 10.00 21.10
C MET A 209 0.11 10.74 22.08
N GLU A 210 0.36 10.12 23.21
CA GLU A 210 1.36 10.61 24.15
C GLU A 210 2.61 9.75 24.14
N VAL A 211 3.73 10.41 24.38
CA VAL A 211 5.05 9.82 24.41
C VAL A 211 5.61 10.01 25.81
N LEU A 212 6.18 8.96 26.38
CA LEU A 212 6.92 8.99 27.64
C LEU A 212 8.28 8.31 27.45
N TYR A 213 9.33 9.00 27.86
CA TYR A 213 10.68 8.45 27.96
C TYR A 213 11.24 8.68 29.36
N VAL A 214 11.64 7.62 30.05
CA VAL A 214 12.20 7.66 31.41
C VAL A 214 13.48 6.83 31.47
N ASP A 215 14.57 7.46 31.88
CA ASP A 215 15.87 6.80 32.08
C ASP A 215 16.75 7.65 33.03
N LYS A 216 18.01 7.25 33.23
CA LYS A 216 19.02 8.02 33.96
C LYS A 216 19.52 9.18 33.10
N ASN A 217 19.62 10.37 33.69
CA ASN A 217 20.22 11.56 33.06
C ASN A 217 19.49 12.06 31.79
N VAL A 218 18.18 11.86 31.70
CA VAL A 218 17.32 12.47 30.68
C VAL A 218 17.21 13.97 30.92
N THR A 219 17.28 14.74 29.85
CA THR A 219 17.29 16.21 29.89
C THR A 219 16.44 16.78 28.77
N VAL A 220 16.15 18.08 28.84
CA VAL A 220 15.43 18.82 27.78
C VAL A 220 16.09 18.69 26.40
N LYS A 221 17.40 18.40 26.32
CA LYS A 221 18.08 18.12 25.04
C LYS A 221 17.52 16.89 24.35
N HIS A 222 17.23 15.82 25.11
CA HIS A 222 16.63 14.59 24.59
C HIS A 222 15.19 14.83 24.12
N LEU A 223 14.40 15.58 24.91
CA LEU A 223 13.05 15.99 24.53
C LEU A 223 13.08 16.77 23.20
N LYS A 224 13.92 17.81 23.12
CA LYS A 224 14.03 18.66 21.94
C LYS A 224 14.45 17.85 20.71
N TYR A 225 15.45 16.99 20.85
CA TYR A 225 15.90 16.13 19.75
C TYR A 225 14.78 15.20 19.26
N THR A 226 14.06 14.56 20.17
CA THR A 226 12.94 13.66 19.85
C THR A 226 11.83 14.38 19.09
N LEU A 227 11.47 15.60 19.53
CA LEU A 227 10.50 16.45 18.84
C LEU A 227 10.99 16.87 17.45
N GLU A 228 12.26 17.22 17.31
CA GLU A 228 12.87 17.62 16.03
C GLU A 228 12.91 16.46 15.03
N GLU A 229 13.23 15.24 15.47
CA GLU A 229 13.17 14.04 14.63
C GLU A 229 11.74 13.72 14.17
N MET A 230 10.78 13.76 15.09
CA MET A 230 9.37 13.57 14.76
C MET A 230 8.90 14.64 13.75
N ALA A 231 9.21 15.91 14.01
CA ALA A 231 8.82 17.01 13.12
C ALA A 231 9.40 16.83 11.70
N ARG A 232 10.68 16.44 11.58
CA ARG A 232 11.31 16.16 10.28
C ARG A 232 10.64 15.00 9.55
N LYS A 233 10.37 13.89 10.24
CA LYS A 233 9.76 12.71 9.63
C LYS A 233 8.31 12.94 9.21
N VAL A 234 7.54 13.74 9.96
CA VAL A 234 6.13 14.02 9.67
C VAL A 234 5.94 15.15 8.65
N PHE A 235 6.70 16.24 8.77
CA PHE A 235 6.52 17.49 8.02
C PHE A 235 7.64 17.78 7.01
N GLY A 236 8.65 16.92 6.92
CA GLY A 236 9.79 17.03 6.01
C GLY A 236 11.02 17.69 6.63
N ASP A 237 12.17 17.56 5.94
CA ASP A 237 13.49 17.95 6.47
C ASP A 237 13.64 19.44 6.83
N SER A 238 12.80 20.31 6.27
CA SER A 238 12.81 21.74 6.56
C SER A 238 12.08 22.13 7.86
N ALA A 239 11.38 21.17 8.49
CA ALA A 239 10.64 21.39 9.71
C ALA A 239 11.57 21.79 10.87
N LYS A 240 11.15 22.80 11.64
CA LYS A 240 11.89 23.28 12.82
C LYS A 240 10.98 23.27 14.04
N VAL A 241 11.56 23.03 15.20
CA VAL A 241 10.84 23.01 16.49
C VAL A 241 11.22 24.24 17.31
N ARG A 242 10.21 24.86 17.92
CA ARG A 242 10.36 25.96 18.88
C ARG A 242 9.65 25.59 20.18
N LEU A 243 10.38 25.61 21.29
CA LEU A 243 9.85 25.42 22.62
C LEU A 243 9.53 26.79 23.24
N LYS A 244 8.25 27.03 23.56
CA LYS A 244 7.78 28.18 24.32
C LYS A 244 7.52 27.72 25.77
N PRO A 245 8.03 28.41 26.81
CA PRO A 245 7.66 28.08 28.18
C PRO A 245 6.13 28.10 28.36
N SER A 246 5.60 27.08 29.02
CA SER A 246 4.17 26.96 29.37
C SER A 246 4.05 26.28 30.74
N PHE A 247 2.85 25.84 31.12
CA PHE A 247 2.61 25.16 32.40
C PHE A 247 1.67 23.96 32.21
N PHE A 248 2.13 22.78 32.66
CA PHE A 248 1.31 21.60 32.84
C PHE A 248 1.59 21.01 34.23
N PRO A 249 0.58 20.61 35.02
CA PRO A 249 0.79 20.15 36.40
C PRO A 249 1.72 18.93 36.54
N PHE A 250 1.82 18.10 35.49
CA PHE A 250 2.61 16.87 35.45
C PHE A 250 4.02 17.04 34.85
N THR A 251 4.42 18.25 34.44
CA THR A 251 5.77 18.51 33.91
C THR A 251 6.41 19.78 34.43
N GLU A 252 7.72 19.74 34.68
CA GLU A 252 8.53 20.91 35.04
C GLU A 252 10.01 20.70 34.64
N PRO A 253 10.59 21.51 33.73
CA PRO A 253 9.94 22.60 32.98
C PRO A 253 8.95 22.11 31.91
N SER A 254 7.92 22.93 31.70
CA SER A 254 6.84 22.73 30.71
C SER A 254 7.00 23.62 29.47
N TYR A 255 6.57 23.11 28.32
CA TYR A 255 6.68 23.77 27.02
C TYR A 255 5.44 23.57 26.14
N GLU A 256 4.98 24.64 25.52
CA GLU A 256 4.22 24.58 24.27
C GLU A 256 5.19 24.47 23.09
N VAL A 257 4.83 23.66 22.10
CA VAL A 257 5.71 23.33 20.98
C VAL A 257 5.09 23.78 19.67
N ASP A 258 5.81 24.70 19.01
CA ASP A 258 5.50 25.11 17.64
C ASP A 258 6.39 24.37 16.64
N ILE A 259 5.80 23.98 15.51
CA ILE A 259 6.52 23.43 14.37
C ILE A 259 6.43 24.41 13.20
N LEU A 260 7.57 24.72 12.58
CA LEU A 260 7.63 25.48 11.34
C LEU A 260 7.29 24.55 10.17
N PHE A 261 6.17 24.80 9.49
CA PHE A 261 5.76 24.06 8.30
C PHE A 261 5.20 25.04 7.26
N ASN A 262 5.60 24.89 5.99
CA ASN A 262 5.20 25.78 4.90
C ASN A 262 5.35 27.29 5.22
N GLY A 263 6.44 27.65 5.90
CA GLY A 263 6.76 29.04 6.26
C GLY A 263 5.94 29.62 7.42
N LYS A 264 5.13 28.82 8.11
CA LYS A 264 4.31 29.26 9.25
C LYS A 264 4.65 28.45 10.51
N TRP A 265 4.73 29.13 11.65
CA TRP A 265 4.79 28.49 12.95
C TRP A 265 3.39 28.08 13.37
N LEU A 266 3.22 26.81 13.68
CA LEU A 266 1.95 26.23 14.08
C LEU A 266 2.15 25.56 15.44
N GLU A 267 1.32 25.92 16.41
CA GLU A 267 1.26 25.21 17.68
C GLU A 267 0.63 23.83 17.45
N ILE A 268 1.34 22.79 17.88
CA ILE A 268 0.98 21.39 17.61
C ILE A 268 0.75 20.59 18.89
N LEU A 269 1.54 20.83 19.95
CA LEU A 269 1.55 19.97 21.12
C LEU A 269 2.09 20.64 22.40
N GLY A 270 1.78 20.03 23.54
CA GLY A 270 2.39 20.32 24.84
C GLY A 270 3.43 19.26 25.20
N ALA A 271 4.51 19.67 25.86
CA ALA A 271 5.65 18.83 26.21
C ALA A 271 6.31 19.29 27.52
N GLY A 272 7.09 18.43 28.16
CA GLY A 272 7.89 18.84 29.30
C GLY A 272 8.71 17.72 29.91
N MET A 273 9.54 18.07 30.89
CA MET A 273 10.21 17.08 31.75
C MET A 273 9.22 16.61 32.81
N VAL A 274 9.12 15.32 33.07
CA VAL A 274 8.14 14.76 34.03
C VAL A 274 8.40 15.34 35.43
N ASP A 275 7.35 15.85 36.06
CA ASP A 275 7.43 16.45 37.39
C ASP A 275 7.84 15.39 38.45
N PRO A 276 8.75 15.70 39.38
CA PRO A 276 9.16 14.77 40.43
C PRO A 276 8.03 14.18 41.27
N ASN A 277 6.90 14.88 41.43
CA ASN A 277 5.75 14.37 42.17
C ASN A 277 5.04 13.24 41.41
N VAL A 278 5.00 13.30 40.07
CA VAL A 278 4.45 12.22 39.25
C VAL A 278 5.27 10.94 39.45
N PHE A 279 6.60 11.04 39.47
CA PHE A 279 7.47 9.90 39.77
C PHE A 279 7.24 9.35 41.18
N LYS A 280 7.14 10.21 42.19
CA LYS A 280 6.84 9.76 43.57
C LYS A 280 5.49 9.04 43.65
N ASN A 281 4.48 9.51 42.95
CA ASN A 281 3.13 8.91 42.93
C ASN A 281 3.11 7.48 42.39
N VAL A 282 4.07 7.12 41.54
CA VAL A 282 4.22 5.76 40.96
C VAL A 282 5.40 4.97 41.55
N GLY A 283 6.04 5.49 42.61
CA GLY A 283 7.10 4.80 43.33
C GLY A 283 8.49 4.88 42.67
N TYR A 284 8.72 5.83 41.77
CA TYR A 284 10.04 6.10 41.18
C TYR A 284 10.78 7.16 42.01
N ASP A 285 12.09 6.95 42.24
CA ASP A 285 12.94 7.95 42.89
C ASP A 285 13.37 9.04 41.89
N PRO A 286 12.91 10.30 42.03
CA PRO A 286 13.26 11.39 41.13
C PRO A 286 14.73 11.82 41.22
N ASN A 287 15.49 11.33 42.20
CA ASN A 287 16.95 11.53 42.24
C ASN A 287 17.70 10.54 41.37
N GLU A 288 17.11 9.37 41.07
CA GLU A 288 17.69 8.35 40.19
C GLU A 288 17.17 8.49 38.76
N TRP A 289 15.87 8.76 38.62
CA TRP A 289 15.16 8.73 37.34
C TRP A 289 14.74 10.11 36.89
N SER A 290 14.80 10.30 35.59
CA SER A 290 14.40 11.53 34.91
C SER A 290 13.71 11.14 33.60
N GLY A 291 12.82 12.00 33.11
CA GLY A 291 12.09 11.67 31.89
C GLY A 291 11.44 12.88 31.27
N PHE A 292 10.99 12.72 30.03
CA PHE A 292 10.16 13.70 29.36
C PHE A 292 8.87 13.04 28.88
N ALA A 293 7.83 13.85 28.76
CA ALA A 293 6.59 13.45 28.13
C ALA A 293 6.09 14.55 27.19
N PHE A 294 5.34 14.15 26.16
CA PHE A 294 4.60 15.10 25.32
C PHE A 294 3.39 14.44 24.67
N GLY A 295 2.37 15.25 24.38
CA GLY A 295 1.09 14.77 23.83
C GLY A 295 0.67 15.53 22.59
N LEU A 296 0.38 14.79 21.52
CA LEU A 296 -0.05 15.34 20.23
C LEU A 296 -1.46 14.88 19.87
N GLY A 297 -2.26 15.81 19.33
CA GLY A 297 -3.55 15.50 18.71
C GLY A 297 -3.36 15.07 17.26
N LEU A 298 -3.86 13.88 16.90
CA LEU A 298 -3.70 13.32 15.56
C LEU A 298 -4.50 14.10 14.53
N GLU A 299 -5.69 14.57 14.89
CA GLU A 299 -6.52 15.43 14.07
C GLU A 299 -5.79 16.73 13.74
N ARG A 300 -5.12 17.35 14.73
CA ARG A 300 -4.36 18.58 14.52
C ARG A 300 -3.21 18.37 13.55
N ILE A 301 -2.47 17.26 13.67
CA ILE A 301 -1.40 16.91 12.74
C ILE A 301 -1.95 16.68 11.34
N ALA A 302 -3.05 15.93 11.21
CA ALA A 302 -3.69 15.68 9.92
C ALA A 302 -4.16 16.99 9.26
N MET A 303 -4.80 17.88 10.03
CA MET A 303 -5.22 19.19 9.54
C MET A 303 -4.07 20.02 9.01
N VAL A 304 -2.96 20.08 9.74
CA VAL A 304 -1.78 20.84 9.33
C VAL A 304 -1.11 20.21 8.11
N LYS A 305 -0.90 18.89 8.12
CA LYS A 305 -0.18 18.18 7.05
C LYS A 305 -0.95 18.17 5.73
N TYR A 306 -2.27 17.96 5.78
CA TYR A 306 -3.12 17.81 4.60
C TYR A 306 -3.97 19.05 4.26
N GLY A 307 -3.84 20.13 5.05
CA GLY A 307 -4.57 21.38 4.82
C GLY A 307 -6.09 21.27 5.06
N ILE A 308 -6.52 20.36 5.94
CA ILE A 308 -7.93 20.16 6.29
C ILE A 308 -8.35 21.29 7.24
N ARG A 309 -9.48 21.94 6.93
CA ARG A 309 -9.90 23.18 7.61
C ARG A 309 -10.85 22.95 8.78
N ASP A 310 -11.68 21.92 8.71
CA ASP A 310 -12.72 21.63 9.70
C ASP A 310 -12.50 20.24 10.29
N ILE A 311 -12.25 20.18 11.61
CA ILE A 311 -12.00 18.92 12.30
C ILE A 311 -13.20 17.95 12.20
N ARG A 312 -14.41 18.47 12.04
CA ARG A 312 -15.64 17.66 11.97
C ARG A 312 -15.70 16.80 10.73
N ASP A 313 -14.93 17.13 9.68
CA ASP A 313 -14.86 16.32 8.46
C ASP A 313 -14.31 14.90 8.73
N PHE A 314 -13.50 14.72 9.77
CA PHE A 314 -13.01 13.40 10.18
C PHE A 314 -14.11 12.47 10.70
N ILE A 315 -15.19 13.00 11.30
CA ILE A 315 -16.26 12.17 11.91
C ILE A 315 -17.52 12.09 11.05
N LYS A 316 -17.69 12.98 10.06
CA LYS A 316 -18.80 12.92 9.10
C LYS A 316 -18.77 11.66 8.25
N ASN A 317 -17.58 11.08 8.04
CA ASN A 317 -17.36 9.91 7.18
C ASN A 317 -17.90 10.10 5.75
N ASP A 318 -17.73 11.31 5.18
CA ASP A 318 -18.11 11.58 3.79
C ASP A 318 -17.17 10.83 2.85
N VAL A 319 -17.72 9.96 2.00
CA VAL A 319 -16.94 9.13 1.05
C VAL A 319 -16.02 9.98 0.17
N ARG A 320 -16.46 11.18 -0.26
CA ARG A 320 -15.67 12.06 -1.11
C ARG A 320 -14.47 12.65 -0.38
N PHE A 321 -14.60 12.90 0.93
CA PHE A 321 -13.49 13.32 1.77
C PHE A 321 -12.53 12.15 1.96
N LEU A 322 -13.07 10.98 2.31
CA LEU A 322 -12.32 9.77 2.57
C LEU A 322 -11.47 9.35 1.35
N GLU A 323 -12.03 9.36 0.15
CA GLU A 323 -11.34 8.97 -1.11
C GLU A 323 -10.13 9.86 -1.46
N ASN A 324 -10.08 11.10 -0.96
CA ASN A 324 -9.00 12.04 -1.25
C ASN A 324 -7.70 11.76 -0.47
N TYR A 325 -7.73 10.89 0.55
CA TYR A 325 -6.66 10.78 1.55
C TYR A 325 -6.12 9.39 1.77
#